data_AF-A0A419A3L4-F1
#
_entry.id   AF-A0A419A3L4-F1
#
_cell.length_a   1.000
_cell.length_b   1.000
_cell.length_c   1.000
_cell.angle_alpha   90.00
_cell.angle_beta   90.00
_cell.angle_gamma   90.00
#
_symmetry.space_group_name_H-M   'P 1'
#
loop_
_entity.id
_entity.type
_entity.pdbx_description
1 polymer ?
#
loop_
_entity_poly.entity_id
_entity_poly.type
_entity_poly.pdbx_seq_one_letter_code
_entity_poly.pdbx_strand_id
1 'polypeptide(L)' 'MAGDDDYVYDEESGEWRPASEMAAEAAAASVARDASGNLLADGDSVVLVKDLKVKGTSTTLKQGTVIRSIRL' A
#
# COMPACT_ATOMS: atom_id res chain seq x y z
N MET A 1 8.85 17.40 -23.33
CA MET A 1 7.48 17.77 -22.96
C MET A 1 6.55 16.84 -23.72
N ALA A 2 6.26 15.66 -23.16
CA ALA A 2 5.23 14.76 -23.67
C ALA A 2 4.10 14.86 -22.65
N GLY A 3 2.92 15.29 -23.11
CA GLY A 3 1.79 15.61 -22.26
C GLY A 3 1.19 14.37 -21.61
N ASP A 4 0.96 14.47 -20.30
CA ASP A 4 0.17 13.56 -19.49
C ASP A 4 -1.34 13.66 -19.82
N ASP A 5 -1.70 13.59 -21.11
CA ASP A 5 -3.08 13.73 -21.63
C ASP A 5 -3.69 12.37 -22.05
N ASP A 6 -3.22 11.25 -21.48
CA ASP A 6 -3.91 9.96 -21.65
C ASP A 6 -5.16 9.97 -20.76
N TYR A 7 -6.36 9.98 -21.34
CA TYR A 7 -7.63 9.90 -20.59
C TYR A 7 -8.07 8.43 -20.48
N VAL A 8 -8.35 7.98 -19.27
CA VAL A 8 -8.90 6.64 -18.97
C VAL A 8 -10.38 6.78 -18.69
N TYR A 9 -11.18 5.93 -19.34
CA TYR A 9 -12.61 5.85 -19.09
C TYR A 9 -12.86 5.10 -17.78
N ASP A 10 -13.47 5.78 -16.80
CA ASP A 10 -13.89 5.17 -15.54
C ASP A 10 -15.27 4.51 -15.72
N GLU A 11 -15.30 3.18 -15.71
CA GLU A 11 -16.52 2.40 -15.96
C GLU A 11 -17.54 2.49 -14.81
N GLU A 12 -17.13 2.98 -13.64
CA GLU A 12 -17.98 3.12 -12.45
C GLU A 12 -18.74 4.45 -12.43
N SER A 13 -18.10 5.53 -12.88
CA SER A 13 -18.66 6.90 -12.93
C SER A 13 -19.14 7.31 -14.33
N GLY A 14 -18.68 6.62 -15.39
CA GLY A 14 -19.05 6.89 -16.79
C GLY A 14 -18.37 8.13 -17.41
N GLU A 15 -17.27 8.61 -16.81
CA GLU A 15 -16.56 9.82 -17.22
C GLU A 15 -15.13 9.52 -17.67
N TRP A 16 -14.61 10.37 -18.57
CA TRP A 16 -13.22 10.32 -19.01
C TRP A 16 -12.36 11.10 -18.01
N ARG A 17 -11.55 10.39 -17.21
CA ARG A 17 -10.64 10.98 -16.23
C ARG A 17 -9.20 10.95 -16.75
N PRO A 18 -8.35 11.94 -16.42
CA PRO A 18 -6.95 11.88 -16.82
C PRO A 18 -6.27 10.68 -16.12
N ALA A 19 -5.41 9.97 -16.86
CA ALA A 19 -4.66 8.81 -16.38
C ALA A 19 -3.80 9.16 -15.16
N SER A 20 -3.37 10.41 -15.05
CA SER A 20 -2.63 10.93 -13.89
C SER A 20 -3.47 10.92 -12.61
N GLU A 21 -4.77 11.19 -12.66
CA GLU A 21 -5.66 11.11 -11.50
C GLU A 21 -5.97 9.65 -11.13
N MET A 22 -6.24 8.78 -12.11
CA MET A 22 -6.45 7.35 -11.86
C MET A 22 -5.19 6.68 -11.30
N ALA A 23 -4.01 7.03 -11.83
CA ALA A 23 -2.73 6.58 -11.32
C ALA A 23 -2.43 7.16 -9.92
N ALA A 24 -2.81 8.40 -9.65
CA ALA A 24 -2.68 9.01 -8.32
C ALA A 24 -3.64 8.36 -7.31
N GLU A 25 -4.85 7.97 -7.71
CA GLU A 25 -5.81 7.28 -6.86
C GLU A 25 -5.37 5.82 -6.58
N ALA A 26 -4.84 5.14 -7.59
CA ALA A 26 -4.20 3.83 -7.43
C ALA A 26 -2.93 3.90 -6.56
N ALA A 27 -2.13 4.96 -6.69
CA ALA A 27 -0.98 5.22 -5.82
C ALA A 27 -1.39 5.67 -4.40
N ALA A 28 -2.56 6.29 -4.24
CA ALA A 28 -3.14 6.60 -2.93
C ALA A 28 -3.71 5.35 -2.25
N ALA A 29 -4.22 4.38 -3.03
CA ALA A 29 -4.70 3.10 -2.51
C ALA A 29 -3.58 2.21 -1.96
N SER A 30 -2.34 2.34 -2.46
CA SER A 30 -1.16 1.61 -1.97
C SER A 30 -0.48 2.29 -0.76
N VAL A 31 -1.08 3.32 -0.18
CA VAL A 31 -0.54 4.00 1.01
C VAL A 31 -0.63 3.09 2.23
N ALA A 32 0.41 2.31 2.46
CA ALA A 32 0.55 1.51 3.66
C ALA A 32 0.88 2.40 4.86
N ARG A 33 0.14 2.21 5.96
CA ARG A 33 0.38 2.90 7.22
C ARG A 33 0.61 1.90 8.33
N ASP A 34 1.48 2.25 9.26
CA ASP A 34 1.64 1.50 10.49
C ASP A 34 0.48 1.77 11.49
N ALA A 35 0.48 1.05 12.61
CA ALA A 35 -0.51 1.22 13.66
C ALA A 35 -0.43 2.58 14.39
N SER A 36 0.66 3.34 14.20
CA SER A 36 0.86 4.68 14.74
C SER A 36 0.48 5.77 13.73
N GLY A 37 0.12 5.41 12.49
CA GLY A 37 -0.29 6.32 11.43
C GLY A 37 0.86 6.84 10.57
N ASN A 38 2.07 6.29 10.69
CA ASN A 38 3.19 6.67 9.84
C ASN A 38 3.05 6.06 8.45
N LEU A 39 3.39 6.83 7.42
CA LEU A 39 3.50 6.33 6.04
C LEU A 39 4.70 5.39 5.95
N LEU A 40 4.49 4.19 5.43
CA LEU A 40 5.54 3.22 5.19
C LEU A 40 6.00 3.30 3.74
N ALA A 41 7.27 2.98 3.50
CA ALA A 41 7.84 2.82 2.18
C ALA A 41 8.51 1.45 2.03
N ASP A 42 8.78 1.05 0.78
CA ASP A 42 9.61 -0.11 0.49
C ASP A 42 10.99 0.01 1.14
N GLY A 43 11.44 -1.06 1.77
CA GLY A 43 12.73 -1.12 2.47
C GLY A 43 12.68 -0.78 3.95
N ASP A 44 11.56 -0.27 4.47
CA ASP A 44 11.43 0.10 5.87
C ASP A 44 11.45 -1.10 6.83
N SER A 45 11.63 -0.78 8.11
CA SER A 45 11.57 -1.76 9.20
C SER A 45 10.38 -1.48 10.11
N VAL A 46 9.55 -2.50 10.33
CA VAL A 46 8.33 -2.41 11.16
C VAL A 46 8.37 -3.41 12.30
N VAL A 47 7.64 -3.11 13.38
CA VAL A 47 7.57 -3.97 14.57
C VAL A 47 6.14 -4.44 14.79
N LEU A 48 5.99 -5.72 15.09
CA LEU A 48 4.69 -6.30 15.43
C LEU A 48 4.22 -5.79 16.80
N VAL A 49 3.10 -5.07 16.82
CA VAL A 49 2.46 -4.56 18.05
C VAL A 49 1.60 -5.62 18.74
N LYS A 50 1.19 -6.68 18.03
CA LYS A 50 0.34 -7.75 18.55
C LYS A 50 0.83 -9.11 18.06
N ASP A 51 0.48 -10.16 18.80
CA ASP A 51 0.68 -11.54 18.38
C ASP A 51 -0.21 -11.87 17.18
N LEU A 52 0.38 -12.36 16.10
CA LEU A 52 -0.32 -12.77 14.89
C LEU A 52 -0.03 -14.23 14.56
N LYS A 53 -1.09 -15.03 14.38
CA LYS A 53 -0.98 -16.40 13.88
C LYS A 53 -0.98 -16.39 12.37
N VAL A 54 0.10 -16.86 11.76
CA VAL A 54 0.20 -16.94 10.31
C VAL A 54 -0.66 -18.11 9.81
N LYS A 55 -1.61 -17.81 8.93
CA LYS A 55 -2.44 -18.86 8.32
C LYS A 55 -1.56 -19.72 7.40
N GLY A 56 -1.69 -21.05 7.50
CA GLY A 56 -0.92 -21.99 6.68
C GLY A 56 0.44 -22.41 7.25
N THR A 57 0.86 -21.84 8.39
CA THR A 57 1.99 -22.36 9.17
C THR A 57 1.59 -22.54 10.64
N SER A 58 2.34 -23.36 11.38
CA SER A 58 2.19 -23.49 12.83
C SER A 58 2.93 -22.38 13.60
N THR A 59 3.58 -21.45 12.90
CA THR A 59 4.37 -20.37 13.49
C THR A 59 3.47 -19.20 13.89
N THR A 60 3.61 -18.77 15.14
CA THR A 60 2.97 -17.54 15.64
C THR A 60 4.02 -16.45 15.72
N LEU A 61 3.80 -15.34 15.03
CA LEU A 61 4.62 -14.14 15.15
C LEU A 61 4.29 -13.46 16.47
N LYS A 62 5.29 -13.30 17.32
CA LYS A 62 5.13 -12.66 18.62
C LYS A 62 5.27 -11.15 18.52
N GLN A 63 4.55 -10.44 19.37
CA GLN A 63 4.73 -9.01 19.61
C GLN A 63 6.21 -8.71 19.87
N GLY A 64 6.70 -7.63 19.28
CA GLY A 64 8.10 -7.20 19.36
C GLY A 64 9.00 -7.79 18.27
N THR A 65 8.50 -8.70 17.43
CA THR A 65 9.26 -9.16 16.26
C THR A 65 9.48 -8.01 15.27
N VAL A 66 10.74 -7.79 14.89
CA VAL A 66 11.13 -6.75 13.92
C VAL A 66 11.19 -7.38 12.53
N ILE A 67 10.43 -6.83 11.59
CA ILE A 67 10.48 -7.19 10.17
C ILE A 67 11.22 -6.06 9.46
N ARG A 68 12.31 -6.40 8.77
CA ARG A 68 13.16 -5.46 8.04
C ARG A 68 12.92 -5.60 6.54
N SER A 69 13.16 -4.54 5.79
CA SER A 69 13.08 -4.54 4.32
C SER A 69 11.70 -4.98 3.80
N ILE A 70 10.64 -4.32 4.30
CA ILE A 70 9.28 -4.59 3.82
C ILE A 70 9.12 -4.19 2.34
N ARG A 71 8.15 -4.81 1.67
CA ARG A 71 7.73 -4.43 0.32
C ARG A 71 6.23 -4.14 0.32
N LEU A 72 5.82 -3.06 -0.34
CA LEU A 72 4.43 -2.59 -0.42
C LEU A 72 3.72 -3.07 -1.69
#